data_AF-A0A643CEA0-F1
#
_entry.id   AF-A0A643CEA0-F1
#
_cell.length_a   1.000
_cell.length_b   1.000
_cell.length_c   1.000
_cell.angle_alpha   90.00
_cell.angle_beta   90.00
_cell.angle_gamma   90.00
#
_symmetry.space_group_name_H-M   'P 1'
#
loop_
_entity.id
_entity.type
_entity.pdbx_description
1 polymer ?
#
loop_
_entity_poly.entity_id
_entity_poly.type
_entity_poly.pdbx_seq_one_letter_code
_entity_poly.pdbx_strand_id
1 'polypeptide(L)'
;MLRQKDYETATLSEIKALLKKHEAFESDLAAHQDRVEQIAAIAQELNELDYYDSPSVNARCQKICDQWDNLGALTQKRREALERTEKLLETIDQLYLEYAKRAAPFNNWMEGAMEDLQDTFIVHTIEEIQGLTTAHEQFKATLPDADKERLAILGIHNEEINGKWDHHNERLRKQFAAQANVIGPWIQTKMEEIGRISIEMHGTLEDQLSHLRQYEKSIVNYKPKIDQLEGDHQLIQEALIFDNKHTNYTMEHIRVGWEQLLTTIARTINEVENQILTRDAKGISQEQMNEFRASFNHFDRDHSGTLGPEEFKACLISLGYDIGNDPQGEAEFARIMSIVDPNRLGVVTFQAFIDFMSRETADTDTADQVMASFKILAGDKNYITVDELRRELPPDQAEYCIARMAPYTGPDAVPGALDYMSFSTALYGESDL
;
A
#
# COMPACT_ATOMS: atom_id res chain seq x y z
N MET A 1 -19.49 -13.23 10.59
CA MET A 1 -20.95 -13.07 10.47
C MET A 1 -21.49 -11.99 11.41
N LEU A 2 -21.45 -12.15 12.75
CA LEU A 2 -22.07 -11.20 13.69
C LEU A 2 -21.55 -9.75 13.63
N ARG A 3 -20.30 -9.54 13.19
CA ARG A 3 -19.69 -8.21 13.03
C ARG A 3 -19.93 -7.57 11.67
N GLN A 4 -20.51 -8.30 10.71
CA GLN A 4 -20.81 -7.75 9.39
C GLN A 4 -21.96 -6.75 9.48
N LYS A 5 -21.91 -5.71 8.65
CA LYS A 5 -22.91 -4.64 8.59
C LYS A 5 -23.76 -4.72 7.31
N ASP A 6 -24.04 -5.95 6.87
CA ASP A 6 -24.87 -6.29 5.73
C ASP A 6 -26.28 -5.69 5.79
N TYR A 7 -26.79 -5.43 6.99
CA TYR A 7 -28.07 -4.78 7.20
C TYR A 7 -28.10 -3.29 6.82
N GLU A 8 -26.96 -2.61 6.65
CA GLU A 8 -26.93 -1.18 6.33
C GLU A 8 -27.26 -0.88 4.85
N THR A 9 -27.11 -1.86 3.96
CA THR A 9 -27.38 -1.72 2.52
C THR A 9 -28.57 -2.55 2.04
N ALA A 10 -29.18 -3.34 2.91
CA ALA A 10 -30.27 -4.25 2.60
C ALA A 10 -31.59 -3.53 2.28
N THR A 11 -32.36 -4.11 1.36
CA THR A 11 -33.77 -3.76 1.11
C THR A 11 -34.69 -4.34 2.19
N LEU A 12 -35.96 -3.90 2.24
CA LEU A 12 -36.94 -4.39 3.22
C LEU A 12 -37.14 -5.92 3.16
N SER A 13 -37.06 -6.51 1.96
CA SER A 13 -37.16 -7.97 1.80
C SER A 13 -35.90 -8.70 2.33
N GLU A 14 -34.73 -8.14 2.07
CA GLU A 14 -33.44 -8.70 2.49
C GLU A 14 -33.26 -8.58 4.01
N ILE A 15 -33.63 -7.44 4.63
CA ILE A 15 -33.54 -7.26 6.08
C ILE A 15 -34.45 -8.24 6.82
N LYS A 16 -35.66 -8.49 6.32
CA LYS A 16 -36.59 -9.50 6.87
C LYS A 16 -36.02 -10.91 6.77
N ALA A 17 -35.38 -11.22 5.64
CA ALA A 17 -34.70 -12.49 5.47
C ALA A 17 -33.48 -12.64 6.41
N LEU A 18 -32.72 -11.55 6.62
CA LEU A 18 -31.59 -11.50 7.54
C LEU A 18 -32.03 -11.67 8.99
N LEU A 19 -33.14 -11.03 9.39
CA LEU A 19 -33.70 -11.16 10.74
C LEU A 19 -34.13 -12.61 11.01
N LYS A 20 -34.85 -13.23 10.08
CA LYS A 20 -35.25 -14.65 10.21
C LYS A 20 -34.06 -15.61 10.28
N LYS A 21 -32.98 -15.32 9.54
CA LYS A 21 -31.72 -16.09 9.65
C LYS A 21 -31.06 -15.88 11.01
N HIS A 22 -31.11 -14.65 11.54
CA HIS A 22 -30.54 -14.31 12.85
C HIS A 22 -31.34 -14.96 14.00
N GLU A 23 -32.67 -15.01 13.91
CA GLU A 23 -33.52 -15.74 14.85
C GLU A 23 -33.19 -17.25 14.89
N ALA A 24 -32.97 -17.86 13.71
CA ALA A 24 -32.56 -19.25 13.63
C ALA A 24 -31.18 -19.47 14.29
N PHE A 25 -30.24 -18.55 14.09
CA PHE A 25 -28.95 -18.57 14.77
C PHE A 25 -29.08 -18.41 16.29
N GLU A 26 -29.96 -17.53 16.78
CA GLU A 26 -30.19 -17.34 18.21
C GLU A 26 -30.84 -18.56 18.87
N SER A 27 -31.73 -19.25 18.16
CA SER A 27 -32.30 -20.51 18.64
C SER A 27 -31.24 -21.61 18.75
N ASP A 28 -30.32 -21.69 17.78
CA ASP A 28 -29.21 -22.65 17.81
C ASP A 28 -28.21 -22.30 18.93
N LEU A 29 -27.92 -21.01 19.10
CA LEU A 29 -27.09 -20.51 20.19
C LEU A 29 -27.71 -20.85 21.55
N ALA A 30 -29.01 -20.64 21.74
CA ALA A 30 -29.70 -20.98 22.98
C ALA A 30 -29.64 -22.49 23.29
N ALA A 31 -29.70 -23.35 22.27
CA ALA A 31 -29.58 -24.81 22.45
C ALA A 31 -28.19 -25.25 22.94
N HIS A 32 -27.15 -24.41 22.75
CA HIS A 32 -25.80 -24.68 23.22
C HIS A 32 -25.50 -24.13 24.63
N GLN A 33 -26.43 -23.37 25.23
CA GLN A 33 -26.29 -22.80 26.59
C GLN A 33 -26.02 -23.88 27.64
N ASP A 34 -26.85 -24.93 27.67
CA ASP A 34 -26.74 -26.04 28.64
C ASP A 34 -25.37 -26.74 28.59
N ARG A 35 -24.77 -26.84 27.40
CA ARG A 35 -23.42 -27.42 27.26
C ARG A 35 -22.34 -26.56 27.91
N VAL A 36 -22.46 -25.23 27.82
CA VAL A 36 -21.51 -24.31 28.45
C VAL A 36 -21.67 -24.35 29.97
N GLU A 37 -22.90 -24.40 30.46
CA GLU A 37 -23.22 -24.54 31.89
C GLU A 37 -22.67 -25.86 32.46
N GLN A 38 -22.82 -26.97 31.74
CA GLN A 38 -22.25 -28.26 32.14
C GLN A 38 -20.72 -28.25 32.18
N ILE A 39 -20.06 -27.64 31.19
CA ILE A 39 -18.59 -27.51 31.19
C ILE A 39 -18.14 -26.71 32.43
N ALA A 40 -18.83 -25.62 32.76
CA ALA A 40 -18.52 -24.81 33.93
C ALA A 40 -18.76 -25.58 35.24
N ALA A 41 -19.87 -26.33 35.35
CA ALA A 41 -20.17 -27.15 36.52
C ALA A 41 -19.12 -28.26 36.73
N ILE A 42 -18.75 -28.99 35.67
CA ILE A 42 -17.73 -30.05 35.74
C ILE A 42 -16.35 -29.46 36.11
N ALA A 43 -16.00 -28.29 35.56
CA ALA A 43 -14.75 -27.60 35.92
C ALA A 43 -14.74 -27.21 37.42
N GLN A 44 -15.87 -26.78 37.96
CA GLN A 44 -16.01 -26.48 39.38
C GLN A 44 -15.86 -27.73 40.26
N GLU A 45 -16.50 -28.84 39.89
CA GLU A 45 -16.35 -30.12 40.62
C GLU A 45 -14.89 -30.62 40.61
N LEU A 46 -14.20 -30.53 39.46
CA LEU A 46 -12.77 -30.86 39.35
C LEU A 46 -11.90 -30.01 40.28
N ASN A 47 -12.27 -28.74 40.46
CA ASN A 47 -11.59 -27.81 41.34
C ASN A 47 -11.82 -28.15 42.82
N GLU A 48 -13.04 -28.58 43.19
CA GLU A 48 -13.36 -29.03 44.56
C GLU A 48 -12.66 -30.34 44.95
N LEU A 49 -12.30 -31.16 43.97
CA LEU A 49 -11.55 -32.42 44.16
C LEU A 49 -10.02 -32.24 44.18
N ASP A 50 -9.52 -30.99 44.17
CA ASP A 50 -8.09 -30.66 44.10
C ASP A 50 -7.35 -31.38 42.96
N TYR A 51 -7.97 -31.48 41.78
CA TYR A 51 -7.35 -32.11 40.62
C TYR A 51 -6.05 -31.37 40.22
N TYR A 52 -5.01 -32.13 39.87
CA TYR A 52 -3.65 -31.60 39.73
C TYR A 52 -3.49 -30.52 38.64
N ASP A 53 -4.35 -30.55 37.60
CA ASP A 53 -4.34 -29.59 36.48
C ASP A 53 -5.56 -28.65 36.49
N SER A 54 -6.24 -28.52 37.63
CA SER A 54 -7.35 -27.57 37.82
C SER A 54 -7.03 -26.14 37.36
N PRO A 55 -5.82 -25.57 37.58
CA PRO A 55 -5.49 -24.24 37.09
C PRO A 55 -5.61 -24.09 35.55
N SER A 56 -5.17 -25.11 34.80
CA SER A 56 -5.23 -25.13 33.34
C SER A 56 -6.68 -25.29 32.84
N VAL A 57 -7.43 -26.20 33.47
CA VAL A 57 -8.86 -26.43 33.17
C VAL A 57 -9.68 -25.17 33.44
N ASN A 58 -9.49 -24.52 34.59
CA ASN A 58 -10.18 -23.29 34.95
C ASN A 58 -9.84 -22.15 33.99
N ALA A 59 -8.57 -21.99 33.62
CA ALA A 59 -8.16 -20.98 32.63
C ALA A 59 -8.82 -21.21 31.26
N ARG A 60 -9.00 -22.47 30.84
CA ARG A 60 -9.68 -22.81 29.59
C ARG A 60 -11.19 -22.63 29.69
N CYS A 61 -11.80 -23.02 30.82
CA CYS A 61 -13.22 -22.82 31.08
C CYS A 61 -13.57 -21.33 31.07
N GLN A 62 -12.77 -20.50 31.75
CA GLN A 62 -12.95 -19.05 31.76
C GLN A 62 -12.93 -18.46 30.35
N LYS A 63 -11.96 -18.86 29.51
CA LYS A 63 -11.90 -18.41 28.11
C LYS A 63 -13.16 -18.79 27.31
N ILE A 64 -13.74 -19.96 27.58
CA ILE A 64 -14.99 -20.40 26.93
C ILE A 64 -16.15 -19.52 27.39
N CYS A 65 -16.28 -19.27 28.69
CA CYS A 65 -17.32 -18.39 29.25
C CYS A 65 -17.18 -16.95 28.72
N ASP A 66 -15.98 -16.38 28.74
CA ASP A 66 -15.72 -15.02 28.23
C ASP A 66 -16.09 -14.91 26.73
N GLN A 67 -15.78 -15.94 25.93
CA GLN A 67 -16.15 -15.98 24.52
C GLN A 67 -17.66 -16.12 24.34
N TRP A 68 -18.33 -16.92 25.18
CA TRP A 68 -19.77 -17.10 25.16
C TRP A 68 -20.51 -15.80 25.49
N ASP A 69 -20.10 -15.09 26.53
CA ASP A 69 -20.67 -13.80 26.93
C ASP A 69 -20.50 -12.75 25.84
N ASN A 70 -19.30 -12.67 25.25
CA ASN A 70 -19.04 -11.78 24.11
C ASN A 70 -19.88 -12.15 22.88
N LEU A 71 -20.06 -13.45 22.62
CA LEU A 71 -20.90 -13.92 21.52
C LEU A 71 -22.36 -13.52 21.74
N GLY A 72 -22.89 -13.67 22.96
CA GLY A 72 -24.22 -13.21 23.34
C GLY A 72 -24.38 -11.70 23.16
N ALA A 73 -23.44 -10.91 23.65
CA ALA A 73 -23.47 -9.44 23.53
C ALA A 73 -23.44 -8.99 22.06
N LEU A 74 -22.59 -9.60 21.21
CA LEU A 74 -22.54 -9.31 19.77
C LEU A 74 -23.83 -9.70 19.05
N THR A 75 -24.44 -10.80 19.46
CA THR A 75 -25.69 -11.31 18.88
C THR A 75 -26.85 -10.37 19.18
N GLN A 76 -26.99 -9.95 20.44
CA GLN A 76 -28.01 -8.97 20.86
C GLN A 76 -27.83 -7.62 20.16
N LYS A 77 -26.59 -7.10 20.12
CA LYS A 77 -26.29 -5.84 19.42
C LYS A 77 -26.64 -5.90 17.94
N ARG A 78 -26.43 -7.06 17.29
CA ARG A 78 -26.81 -7.26 15.89
C ARG A 78 -28.33 -7.33 15.73
N ARG A 79 -29.05 -8.02 16.61
CA ARG A 79 -30.54 -8.06 16.60
C ARG A 79 -31.12 -6.65 16.67
N GLU A 80 -30.68 -5.84 17.64
CA GLU A 80 -31.16 -4.46 17.81
C GLU A 80 -30.90 -3.59 16.56
N ALA A 81 -29.76 -3.80 15.90
CA ALA A 81 -29.45 -3.09 14.66
C ALA A 81 -30.33 -3.54 13.49
N LEU A 82 -30.59 -4.84 13.36
CA LEU A 82 -31.49 -5.41 12.34
C LEU A 82 -32.92 -4.89 12.50
N GLU A 83 -33.47 -4.96 13.72
CA GLU A 83 -34.83 -4.49 14.04
C GLU A 83 -34.98 -2.98 13.82
N ARG A 84 -33.95 -2.20 14.18
CA ARG A 84 -33.95 -0.75 13.91
C ARG A 84 -34.04 -0.44 12.42
N THR A 85 -33.23 -1.13 11.59
CA THR A 85 -33.26 -0.92 10.14
C THR A 85 -34.57 -1.40 9.53
N GLU A 86 -35.08 -2.56 9.96
CA GLU A 86 -36.39 -3.06 9.50
C GLU A 86 -37.50 -2.04 9.78
N LYS A 87 -37.59 -1.56 11.02
CA LYS A 87 -38.61 -0.57 11.40
C LYS A 87 -38.56 0.69 10.56
N LEU A 88 -37.36 1.18 10.25
CA LEU A 88 -37.18 2.35 9.41
C LEU A 88 -37.67 2.08 7.98
N LEU A 89 -37.29 0.94 7.39
CA LEU A 89 -37.72 0.58 6.04
C LEU A 89 -39.22 0.30 5.96
N GLU A 90 -39.83 -0.30 6.99
CA GLU A 90 -41.29 -0.46 7.08
C GLU A 90 -42.02 0.88 7.16
N THR A 91 -41.48 1.84 7.91
CA THR A 91 -42.06 3.20 8.00
C THR A 91 -42.06 3.86 6.63
N ILE A 92 -40.96 3.75 5.88
CA ILE A 92 -40.88 4.28 4.50
C ILE A 92 -41.89 3.59 3.58
N ASP A 93 -41.99 2.25 3.63
CA ASP A 93 -42.94 1.49 2.79
C ASP A 93 -44.41 1.84 3.11
N GLN A 94 -44.72 2.06 4.39
CA GLN A 94 -46.04 2.48 4.83
C GLN A 94 -46.41 3.88 4.31
N LEU A 95 -45.47 4.84 4.35
CA LEU A 95 -45.67 6.18 3.79
C LEU A 95 -45.88 6.13 2.27
N TYR A 96 -45.14 5.27 1.56
CA TYR A 96 -45.35 5.02 0.12
C TYR A 96 -46.75 4.51 -0.18
N LEU A 97 -47.21 3.53 0.59
CA LEU A 97 -48.52 2.94 0.41
C LEU A 97 -49.63 3.96 0.70
N GLU A 98 -49.45 4.81 1.72
CA GLU A 98 -50.39 5.89 2.04
C GLU A 98 -50.43 6.94 0.91
N TYR A 99 -49.27 7.39 0.42
CA TYR A 99 -49.18 8.28 -0.72
C TYR A 99 -49.89 7.69 -1.94
N ALA A 100 -49.57 6.45 -2.34
CA ALA A 100 -50.17 5.80 -3.50
C ALA A 100 -51.70 5.65 -3.37
N LYS A 101 -52.19 5.29 -2.17
CA LYS A 101 -53.63 5.15 -1.89
C LYS A 101 -54.39 6.47 -2.00
N ARG A 102 -53.76 7.60 -1.70
CA ARG A 102 -54.39 8.93 -1.75
C ARG A 102 -54.21 9.60 -3.11
N ALA A 103 -53.05 9.45 -3.73
CA ALA A 103 -52.71 10.01 -5.03
C ALA A 103 -53.54 9.40 -6.17
N ALA A 104 -53.79 8.08 -6.16
CA ALA A 104 -54.52 7.43 -7.25
C ALA A 104 -55.99 7.92 -7.39
N PRO A 105 -56.82 7.94 -6.32
CA PRO A 105 -58.16 8.52 -6.40
C PRO A 105 -58.16 10.02 -6.71
N PHE A 106 -57.19 10.76 -6.16
CA PHE A 106 -57.05 12.20 -6.41
C PHE A 106 -56.73 12.51 -7.88
N ASN A 107 -55.84 11.73 -8.51
CA ASN A 107 -55.55 11.84 -9.94
C ASN A 107 -56.76 11.51 -10.81
N ASN A 108 -57.50 10.44 -10.49
CA ASN A 108 -58.73 10.10 -11.23
C ASN A 108 -59.79 11.20 -11.11
N TRP A 109 -59.93 11.80 -9.92
CA TRP A 109 -60.83 12.94 -9.71
C TRP A 109 -60.38 14.15 -10.54
N MET A 110 -59.07 14.44 -10.59
CA MET A 110 -58.52 15.53 -11.38
C MET A 110 -58.72 15.32 -12.88
N GLU A 111 -58.55 14.09 -13.38
CA GLU A 111 -58.83 13.74 -14.78
C GLU A 111 -60.31 13.93 -15.14
N GLY A 112 -61.23 13.43 -14.31
CA GLY A 112 -62.67 13.64 -14.52
C GLY A 112 -63.06 15.12 -14.45
N ALA A 113 -62.52 15.87 -13.50
CA ALA A 113 -62.74 17.31 -13.39
C ALA A 113 -62.23 18.08 -14.62
N MET A 114 -61.11 17.67 -15.20
CA MET A 114 -60.60 18.27 -16.45
C MET A 114 -61.50 17.95 -17.63
N GLU A 115 -61.99 16.70 -17.74
CA GLU A 115 -62.93 16.28 -18.79
C GLU A 115 -64.23 17.07 -18.71
N ASP A 116 -64.84 17.16 -17.52
CA ASP A 116 -66.08 17.90 -17.27
C ASP A 116 -65.95 19.40 -17.57
N LEU A 117 -64.80 20.01 -17.28
CA LEU A 117 -64.55 21.43 -17.53
C LEU A 117 -64.21 21.75 -19.00
N GLN A 118 -63.72 20.77 -19.75
CA GLN A 118 -63.41 20.90 -21.17
C GLN A 118 -64.59 20.52 -22.07
N ASP A 119 -65.64 19.91 -21.51
CA ASP A 119 -66.80 19.47 -22.26
C ASP A 119 -67.52 20.65 -22.94
N THR A 120 -67.85 20.43 -24.21
CA THR A 120 -68.51 21.44 -25.04
C THR A 120 -70.01 21.20 -25.02
N PHE A 121 -70.75 22.06 -24.31
CA PHE A 121 -72.19 21.93 -24.17
C PHE A 121 -72.98 22.74 -25.21
N ILE A 122 -74.12 22.20 -25.64
CA ILE A 122 -75.11 22.91 -26.46
C ILE A 122 -76.38 23.03 -25.63
N VAL A 123 -76.76 24.28 -25.32
CA VAL A 123 -77.94 24.60 -24.51
C VAL A 123 -79.03 25.23 -25.37
N HIS A 124 -80.28 24.86 -25.11
CA HIS A 124 -81.44 25.32 -25.90
C HIS A 124 -82.46 26.09 -25.03
N THR A 125 -82.32 26.03 -23.70
CA THR A 125 -83.21 26.69 -22.74
C THR A 125 -82.45 27.39 -21.60
N ILE A 126 -83.09 28.36 -20.97
CA ILE A 126 -82.53 29.08 -19.80
C ILE A 126 -82.42 28.16 -18.57
N GLU A 127 -83.34 27.20 -18.41
CA GLU A 127 -83.32 26.23 -17.31
C GLU A 127 -82.09 25.31 -17.38
N GLU A 128 -81.70 24.85 -18.58
CA GLU A 128 -80.47 24.05 -18.79
C GLU A 128 -79.21 24.84 -18.39
N ILE A 129 -79.15 26.13 -18.73
CA ILE A 129 -78.03 27.01 -18.35
C ILE A 129 -77.97 27.21 -16.83
N GLN A 130 -79.12 27.37 -16.17
CA GLN A 130 -79.19 27.50 -14.71
C GLN A 130 -78.76 26.21 -14.00
N GLY A 131 -79.11 25.05 -14.57
CA GLY A 131 -78.65 23.74 -14.12
C GLY A 131 -77.13 23.59 -14.20
N LEU A 132 -76.53 23.91 -15.36
CA LEU A 132 -75.06 23.91 -15.53
C LEU A 132 -74.35 24.89 -14.60
N THR A 133 -74.93 26.08 -14.40
CA THR A 133 -74.37 27.09 -13.47
C THR A 133 -74.37 26.57 -12.04
N THR A 134 -75.46 25.92 -11.62
CA THR A 134 -75.58 25.35 -10.27
C THR A 134 -74.62 24.16 -10.09
N ALA A 135 -74.48 23.30 -11.09
CA ALA A 135 -73.50 22.21 -11.07
C ALA A 135 -72.06 22.75 -10.98
N HIS A 136 -71.74 23.82 -11.70
CA HIS A 136 -70.43 24.46 -11.65
C HIS A 136 -70.16 25.14 -10.29
N GLU A 137 -71.15 25.77 -9.67
CA GLU A 137 -71.01 26.30 -8.30
C GLU A 137 -70.81 25.18 -7.26
N GLN A 138 -71.54 24.07 -7.39
CA GLN A 138 -71.35 22.89 -6.54
C GLN A 138 -69.97 22.28 -6.72
N PHE A 139 -69.46 22.19 -7.95
CA PHE A 139 -68.09 21.76 -8.22
C PHE A 139 -67.05 22.70 -7.57
N LYS A 140 -67.21 24.02 -7.73
CA LYS A 140 -66.32 25.01 -7.09
C LYS A 140 -66.28 24.89 -5.57
N ALA A 141 -67.40 24.51 -4.95
CA ALA A 141 -67.46 24.28 -3.51
C ALA A 141 -66.60 23.08 -3.04
N THR A 142 -66.26 22.14 -3.92
CA THR A 142 -65.39 20.99 -3.60
C THR A 142 -63.89 21.28 -3.74
N LEU A 143 -63.51 22.36 -4.42
CA LEU A 143 -62.10 22.72 -4.66
C LEU A 143 -61.27 22.95 -3.39
N PRO A 144 -61.79 23.58 -2.30
CA PRO A 144 -61.03 23.75 -1.06
C PRO A 144 -60.67 22.42 -0.40
N ASP A 145 -61.59 21.45 -0.43
CA ASP A 145 -61.35 20.11 0.12
C ASP A 145 -60.35 19.33 -0.74
N ALA A 146 -60.43 19.49 -2.08
CA ALA A 146 -59.44 18.93 -3.00
C ALA A 146 -58.04 19.55 -2.81
N ASP A 147 -57.93 20.86 -2.59
CA ASP A 147 -56.64 21.50 -2.32
C ASP A 147 -56.06 21.06 -0.97
N LYS A 148 -56.90 20.84 0.05
CA LYS A 148 -56.49 20.24 1.31
C LYS A 148 -55.96 18.81 1.14
N GLU A 149 -56.61 18.00 0.30
CA GLU A 149 -56.15 16.65 -0.02
C GLU A 149 -54.82 16.67 -0.78
N ARG A 150 -54.67 17.58 -1.76
CA ARG A 150 -53.42 17.82 -2.49
C ARG A 150 -52.27 18.19 -1.56
N LEU A 151 -52.48 19.11 -0.62
CA LEU A 151 -51.47 19.51 0.36
C LEU A 151 -51.06 18.36 1.27
N ALA A 152 -52.01 17.51 1.66
CA ALA A 152 -51.72 16.34 2.49
C ALA A 152 -50.93 15.27 1.71
N ILE A 153 -51.27 15.02 0.44
CA ILE A 153 -50.50 14.13 -0.46
C ILE A 153 -49.06 14.64 -0.63
N LEU A 154 -48.89 15.95 -0.84
CA LEU A 154 -47.57 16.58 -0.96
C LEU A 154 -46.78 16.51 0.36
N GLY A 155 -47.45 16.63 1.51
CA GLY A 155 -46.83 16.48 2.83
C GLY A 155 -46.24 15.09 3.03
N ILE A 156 -47.02 14.04 2.73
CA ILE A 156 -46.55 12.64 2.82
C ILE A 156 -45.39 12.39 1.86
N HIS A 157 -45.51 12.88 0.61
CA HIS A 157 -44.45 12.74 -0.38
C HIS A 157 -43.16 13.45 0.03
N ASN A 158 -43.24 14.62 0.65
CA ASN A 158 -42.07 15.34 1.16
C ASN A 158 -41.41 14.63 2.34
N GLU A 159 -42.18 14.09 3.29
CA GLU A 159 -41.64 13.30 4.40
C GLU A 159 -40.98 12.01 3.90
N GLU A 160 -41.59 11.37 2.91
CA GLU A 160 -41.07 10.18 2.25
C GLU A 160 -39.77 10.46 1.48
N ILE A 161 -39.72 11.54 0.68
CA ILE A 161 -38.52 11.98 -0.03
C ILE A 161 -37.42 12.32 0.98
N ASN A 162 -37.73 13.10 2.01
CA ASN A 162 -36.74 13.49 3.02
C ASN A 162 -36.20 12.26 3.77
N GLY A 163 -37.07 11.34 4.18
CA GLY A 163 -36.68 10.11 4.85
C GLY A 163 -35.84 9.18 3.96
N LYS A 164 -36.22 9.02 2.67
CA LYS A 164 -35.41 8.27 1.70
C LYS A 164 -34.08 8.93 1.40
N TRP A 165 -34.07 10.26 1.28
CA TRP A 165 -32.87 11.04 1.01
C TRP A 165 -31.88 10.95 2.18
N ASP A 166 -32.35 11.11 3.42
CA ASP A 166 -31.53 10.95 4.62
C ASP A 166 -30.95 9.55 4.73
N HIS A 167 -31.77 8.52 4.50
CA HIS A 167 -31.31 7.13 4.54
C HIS A 167 -30.32 6.81 3.40
N HIS A 168 -30.58 7.31 2.20
CA HIS A 168 -29.70 7.14 1.04
C HIS A 168 -28.34 7.80 1.29
N ASN A 169 -28.33 9.03 1.79
CA ASN A 169 -27.11 9.77 2.08
C ASN A 169 -26.30 9.13 3.21
N GLU A 170 -26.96 8.69 4.28
CA GLU A 170 -26.30 7.98 5.36
C GLU A 170 -25.70 6.64 4.88
N ARG A 171 -26.39 5.94 3.96
CA ARG A 171 -25.87 4.72 3.34
C ARG A 171 -24.62 4.99 2.51
N LEU A 172 -24.63 6.01 1.65
CA LEU A 172 -23.45 6.41 0.86
C LEU A 172 -22.28 6.78 1.76
N ARG A 173 -22.51 7.58 2.82
CA ARG A 173 -21.49 7.93 3.81
C ARG A 173 -20.85 6.68 4.43
N LYS A 174 -21.67 5.73 4.88
CA LYS A 174 -21.17 4.49 5.49
C LYS A 174 -20.42 3.60 4.50
N GLN A 175 -20.89 3.50 3.27
CA GLN A 175 -20.27 2.69 2.22
C GLN A 175 -18.86 3.19 1.88
N PHE A 176 -18.71 4.49 1.63
CA PHE A 176 -17.40 5.12 1.41
C PHE A 176 -16.49 4.93 2.61
N ALA A 177 -16.99 5.21 3.83
CA ALA A 177 -16.20 5.09 5.05
C ALA A 177 -15.72 3.65 5.30
N ALA A 178 -16.56 2.64 5.05
CA ALA A 178 -16.20 1.25 5.23
C ALA A 178 -15.02 0.84 4.34
N GLN A 179 -14.98 1.32 3.10
CA GLN A 179 -13.88 1.06 2.18
C GLN A 179 -12.63 1.90 2.52
N ALA A 180 -12.80 3.21 2.72
CA ALA A 180 -11.70 4.12 3.02
C ALA A 180 -10.93 3.74 4.29
N ASN A 181 -11.64 3.29 5.33
CA ASN A 181 -11.03 2.83 6.60
C ASN A 181 -10.23 1.53 6.46
N VAL A 182 -10.37 0.79 5.37
CA VAL A 182 -9.54 -0.40 5.06
C VAL A 182 -8.40 -0.02 4.13
N ILE A 183 -8.68 0.79 3.11
CA ILE A 183 -7.71 1.21 2.09
C ILE A 183 -6.61 2.09 2.70
N GLY A 184 -6.98 3.08 3.51
CA GLY A 184 -6.03 4.03 4.11
C GLY A 184 -4.90 3.34 4.89
N PRO A 185 -5.21 2.51 5.90
CA PRO A 185 -4.20 1.74 6.62
C PRO A 185 -3.40 0.79 5.73
N TRP A 186 -4.04 0.16 4.73
CA TRP A 186 -3.35 -0.74 3.81
C TRP A 186 -2.27 -0.02 3.00
N ILE A 187 -2.55 1.21 2.54
CA ILE A 187 -1.56 2.06 1.84
C ILE A 187 -0.37 2.36 2.77
N GLN A 188 -0.65 2.76 4.02
CA GLN A 188 0.41 3.04 5.00
C GLN A 188 1.29 1.82 5.28
N THR A 189 0.69 0.66 5.54
CA THR A 189 1.44 -0.59 5.78
C THR A 189 2.30 -0.94 4.57
N LYS A 190 1.79 -0.79 3.33
CA LYS A 190 2.57 -1.06 2.12
C LYS A 190 3.72 -0.08 1.93
N MET A 191 3.53 1.20 2.22
CA MET A 191 4.63 2.17 2.21
C MET A 191 5.72 1.80 3.23
N GLU A 192 5.34 1.44 4.46
CA GLU A 192 6.29 1.02 5.49
C GLU A 192 7.05 -0.27 5.12
N GLU A 193 6.38 -1.24 4.49
CA GLU A 193 7.02 -2.46 3.99
C GLU A 193 8.04 -2.18 2.89
N ILE A 194 7.72 -1.31 1.93
CA ILE A 194 8.67 -0.91 0.87
C ILE A 194 9.86 -0.15 1.48
N GLY A 195 9.59 0.72 2.46
CA GLY A 195 10.63 1.40 3.23
C GLY A 195 11.54 0.40 3.95
N ARG A 196 10.98 -0.61 4.62
CA ARG A 196 11.76 -1.66 5.28
C ARG A 196 12.61 -2.47 4.32
N ILE A 197 12.14 -2.85 3.13
CA ILE A 197 12.96 -3.62 2.17
C ILE A 197 14.18 -2.82 1.71
N SER A 198 14.05 -1.50 1.65
CA SER A 198 15.14 -0.60 1.30
C SER A 198 16.21 -0.53 2.41
N ILE A 199 15.86 -0.89 3.66
CA ILE A 199 16.69 -0.76 4.86
C ILE A 199 17.20 -2.12 5.36
N GLU A 200 16.30 -3.08 5.56
CA GLU A 200 16.53 -4.43 6.06
C GLU A 200 16.91 -5.36 4.89
N MET A 201 18.12 -5.17 4.41
CA MET A 201 18.61 -5.80 3.18
C MET A 201 19.25 -7.15 3.44
N HIS A 202 18.43 -8.13 3.81
CA HIS A 202 18.84 -9.52 3.84
C HIS A 202 18.56 -10.18 2.48
N GLY A 203 19.59 -10.71 1.84
CA GLY A 203 19.48 -11.47 0.59
C GLY A 203 20.13 -10.77 -0.60
N THR A 204 19.97 -11.36 -1.78
CA THR A 204 20.56 -10.86 -3.02
C THR A 204 19.76 -9.68 -3.59
N LEU A 205 20.37 -8.88 -4.46
CA LEU A 205 19.67 -7.81 -5.20
C LEU A 205 18.50 -8.39 -6.01
N GLU A 206 18.68 -9.60 -6.53
CA GLU A 206 17.68 -10.36 -7.27
C GLU A 206 16.49 -10.74 -6.40
N ASP A 207 16.73 -11.19 -5.16
CA ASP A 207 15.67 -11.53 -4.21
C ASP A 207 14.85 -10.28 -3.86
N GLN A 208 15.52 -9.16 -3.60
CA GLN A 208 14.87 -7.88 -3.31
C GLN A 208 14.02 -7.38 -4.48
N LEU A 209 14.57 -7.44 -5.70
CA LEU A 209 13.82 -7.10 -6.91
C LEU A 209 12.59 -8.01 -7.06
N SER A 210 12.74 -9.31 -6.78
CA SER A 210 11.62 -10.26 -6.84
C SER A 210 10.51 -9.91 -5.85
N HIS A 211 10.86 -9.54 -4.62
CA HIS A 211 9.92 -9.12 -3.60
C HIS A 211 9.23 -7.81 -4.00
N LEU A 212 9.98 -6.81 -4.47
CA LEU A 212 9.41 -5.54 -4.95
C LEU A 212 8.44 -5.76 -6.12
N ARG A 213 8.78 -6.63 -7.08
CA ARG A 213 7.86 -7.01 -8.18
C ARG A 213 6.61 -7.73 -7.68
N GLN A 214 6.71 -8.53 -6.62
CA GLN A 214 5.55 -9.14 -5.96
C GLN A 214 4.66 -8.09 -5.30
N TYR A 215 5.25 -7.09 -4.63
CA TYR A 215 4.50 -5.96 -4.07
C TYR A 215 3.84 -5.12 -5.16
N GLU A 216 4.53 -4.84 -6.26
CA GLU A 216 3.97 -4.14 -7.43
C GLU A 216 2.73 -4.87 -7.94
N LYS A 217 2.83 -6.19 -8.14
CA LYS A 217 1.69 -7.02 -8.53
C LYS A 217 0.55 -6.97 -7.51
N SER A 218 0.86 -6.99 -6.21
CA SER A 218 -0.14 -6.85 -5.16
C SER A 218 -0.83 -5.48 -5.19
N ILE A 219 -0.11 -4.41 -5.51
CA ILE A 219 -0.66 -3.06 -5.63
C ILE A 219 -1.57 -2.97 -6.86
N VAL A 220 -1.11 -3.46 -8.02
CA VAL A 220 -1.94 -3.50 -9.24
C VAL A 220 -3.24 -4.28 -9.02
N ASN A 221 -3.18 -5.42 -8.31
CA ASN A 221 -4.37 -6.21 -7.98
C ASN A 221 -5.35 -5.49 -7.04
N TYR A 222 -4.88 -4.51 -6.26
CA TYR A 222 -5.71 -3.74 -5.34
C TYR A 222 -6.38 -2.53 -6.00
N LYS A 223 -5.91 -2.12 -7.19
CA LYS A 223 -6.44 -1.01 -7.99
C LYS A 223 -7.97 -1.00 -8.17
N PRO A 224 -8.66 -2.14 -8.44
CA PRO A 224 -10.11 -2.13 -8.61
C PRO A 224 -10.88 -1.66 -7.36
N LYS A 225 -10.31 -1.82 -6.15
CA LYS A 225 -10.94 -1.32 -4.92
C LYS A 225 -10.81 0.20 -4.79
N ILE A 226 -9.72 0.77 -5.27
CA ILE A 226 -9.56 2.23 -5.36
C ILE A 226 -10.57 2.79 -6.35
N ASP A 227 -10.75 2.12 -7.49
CA ASP A 227 -11.73 2.53 -8.51
C ASP A 227 -13.18 2.42 -8.02
N GLN A 228 -13.49 1.41 -7.21
CA GLN A 228 -14.79 1.34 -6.52
C GLN A 228 -14.99 2.48 -5.53
N LEU A 229 -13.98 2.82 -4.73
CA LEU A 229 -14.04 3.94 -3.79
C LEU A 229 -14.24 5.28 -4.52
N GLU A 230 -13.59 5.45 -5.67
CA GLU A 230 -13.75 6.60 -6.56
C GLU A 230 -15.20 6.71 -7.08
N GLY A 231 -15.79 5.59 -7.51
CA GLY A 231 -17.20 5.53 -7.88
C GLY A 231 -18.14 5.90 -6.72
N ASP A 232 -17.88 5.39 -5.52
CA ASP A 232 -18.65 5.74 -4.33
C ASP A 232 -18.51 7.22 -3.95
N HIS A 233 -17.31 7.80 -4.13
CA HIS A 233 -17.07 9.23 -3.93
C HIS A 233 -17.85 10.09 -4.92
N GLN A 234 -17.91 9.66 -6.19
CA GLN A 234 -18.69 10.34 -7.24
C GLN A 234 -20.18 10.41 -6.85
N LEU A 235 -20.75 9.30 -6.36
CA LEU A 235 -22.14 9.27 -5.89
C LEU A 235 -22.37 10.21 -4.69
N ILE A 236 -21.40 10.31 -3.78
CA ILE A 236 -21.45 11.25 -2.64
C ILE A 236 -21.43 12.71 -3.13
N GLN A 237 -20.60 13.02 -4.13
CA GLN A 237 -20.54 14.37 -4.71
C GLN A 237 -21.82 14.73 -5.47
N GLU A 238 -22.38 13.79 -6.25
CA GLU A 238 -23.66 13.97 -6.96
C GLU A 238 -24.82 14.15 -5.98
N ALA A 239 -24.76 13.52 -4.81
CA ALA A 239 -25.70 13.72 -3.71
C ALA A 239 -25.43 14.98 -2.88
N LEU A 240 -24.40 15.78 -3.21
CA LEU A 240 -23.99 17.01 -2.52
C LEU A 240 -23.67 16.79 -1.02
N ILE A 241 -23.08 15.64 -0.71
CA ILE A 241 -22.66 15.28 0.65
C ILE A 241 -21.19 15.66 0.82
N PHE A 242 -20.90 16.64 1.68
CA PHE A 242 -19.52 17.13 1.87
C PHE A 242 -18.84 16.60 3.14
N ASP A 243 -19.62 16.02 4.05
CA ASP A 243 -19.14 15.53 5.34
C ASP A 243 -19.41 14.03 5.49
N ASN A 244 -18.43 13.34 6.09
CA ASN A 244 -18.57 11.94 6.43
C ASN A 244 -18.05 11.68 7.84
N LYS A 245 -18.97 11.66 8.81
CA LYS A 245 -18.68 11.38 10.23
C LYS A 245 -18.13 9.97 10.52
N HIS A 246 -18.13 9.07 9.53
CA HIS A 246 -17.75 7.66 9.72
C HIS A 246 -16.29 7.35 9.33
N THR A 247 -15.56 8.31 8.78
CA THR A 247 -14.14 8.15 8.42
C THR A 247 -13.38 9.47 8.52
N ASN A 248 -12.10 9.38 8.87
CA ASN A 248 -11.17 10.51 8.81
C ASN A 248 -10.42 10.57 7.47
N TYR A 249 -10.57 9.55 6.62
CA TYR A 249 -9.95 9.50 5.31
C TYR A 249 -10.85 10.18 4.30
N THR A 250 -10.32 11.21 3.64
CA THR A 250 -10.97 11.85 2.49
C THR A 250 -10.49 11.15 1.21
N MET A 251 -11.24 11.29 0.11
CA MET A 251 -10.80 10.74 -1.16
C MET A 251 -9.43 11.29 -1.58
N GLU A 252 -9.17 12.57 -1.28
CA GLU A 252 -7.88 13.20 -1.54
C GLU A 252 -6.72 12.54 -0.77
N HIS A 253 -6.90 12.25 0.52
CA HIS A 253 -5.89 11.51 1.30
C HIS A 253 -5.59 10.13 0.68
N ILE A 254 -6.61 9.42 0.19
CA ILE A 254 -6.44 8.11 -0.45
C ILE A 254 -5.74 8.24 -1.80
N ARG A 255 -6.10 9.22 -2.65
CA ARG A 255 -5.45 9.45 -3.95
C ARG A 255 -3.98 9.78 -3.80
N VAL A 256 -3.65 10.76 -2.94
CA VAL A 256 -2.26 11.16 -2.69
C VAL A 256 -1.46 9.99 -2.14
N GLY A 257 -2.00 9.26 -1.16
CA GLY A 257 -1.33 8.08 -0.61
C GLY A 257 -1.11 6.98 -1.65
N TRP A 258 -2.08 6.75 -2.54
CA TRP A 258 -1.97 5.76 -3.60
C TRP A 258 -0.94 6.14 -4.68
N GLU A 259 -0.96 7.39 -5.14
CA GLU A 259 0.02 7.90 -6.12
C GLU A 259 1.44 7.92 -5.56
N GLN A 260 1.58 8.32 -4.29
CA GLN A 260 2.86 8.26 -3.59
C GLN A 260 3.36 6.82 -3.46
N LEU A 261 2.48 5.86 -3.16
CA LEU A 261 2.83 4.44 -3.08
C LEU A 261 3.33 3.92 -4.45
N LEU A 262 2.63 4.23 -5.54
CA LEU A 262 3.02 3.84 -6.91
C LEU A 262 4.36 4.46 -7.31
N THR A 263 4.56 5.73 -7.00
CA THR A 263 5.82 6.44 -7.31
C THR A 263 6.97 5.86 -6.49
N THR A 264 6.73 5.54 -5.22
CA THR A 264 7.76 5.00 -4.32
C THR A 264 8.20 3.62 -4.78
N ILE A 265 7.27 2.71 -5.06
CA ILE A 265 7.65 1.37 -5.52
C ILE A 265 8.36 1.40 -6.87
N ALA A 266 7.91 2.23 -7.81
CA ALA A 266 8.57 2.38 -9.11
C ALA A 266 9.99 2.93 -8.96
N ARG A 267 10.20 3.91 -8.06
CA ARG A 267 11.52 4.47 -7.78
C ARG A 267 12.45 3.42 -7.15
N THR A 268 11.99 2.71 -6.12
CA THR A 268 12.79 1.67 -5.45
C THR A 268 13.13 0.51 -6.39
N ILE A 269 12.21 0.10 -7.27
CA ILE A 269 12.48 -0.91 -8.30
C ILE A 269 13.58 -0.41 -9.25
N ASN A 270 13.45 0.80 -9.78
CA ASN A 270 14.47 1.37 -10.67
C ASN A 270 15.84 1.52 -9.99
N GLU A 271 15.87 1.90 -8.71
CA GLU A 271 17.09 2.00 -7.93
C GLU A 271 17.79 0.64 -7.79
N VAL A 272 17.04 -0.43 -7.45
CA VAL A 272 17.59 -1.79 -7.37
C VAL A 272 18.04 -2.30 -8.75
N GLU A 273 17.27 -2.04 -9.80
CA GLU A 273 17.64 -2.42 -11.17
C GLU A 273 18.94 -1.74 -11.64
N ASN A 274 19.09 -0.44 -11.34
CA ASN A 274 20.33 0.29 -11.65
C ASN A 274 21.54 -0.22 -10.84
N GLN A 275 21.32 -0.64 -9.58
CA GLN A 275 22.36 -1.26 -8.76
C GLN A 275 22.81 -2.61 -9.35
N ILE A 276 21.88 -3.43 -9.84
CA ILE A 276 22.19 -4.70 -10.53
C ILE A 276 23.00 -4.42 -11.80
N LEU A 277 22.55 -3.48 -12.64
CA LEU A 277 23.25 -3.07 -13.86
C LEU A 277 24.68 -2.60 -13.58
N THR A 278 24.87 -1.80 -12.54
CA THR A 278 26.20 -1.28 -12.15
C THR A 278 27.11 -2.39 -11.67
N ARG A 279 26.60 -3.31 -10.83
CA ARG A 279 27.34 -4.48 -10.39
C ARG A 279 27.84 -5.29 -11.58
N ASP A 280 26.94 -5.59 -12.51
CA ASP A 280 27.23 -6.44 -13.67
C ASP A 280 28.17 -5.75 -14.66
N ALA A 281 28.00 -4.44 -14.89
CA ALA A 281 28.87 -3.65 -15.78
C ALA A 281 30.30 -3.53 -15.25
N LYS A 282 30.47 -3.53 -13.93
CA LYS A 282 31.75 -3.33 -13.26
C LYS A 282 32.41 -4.61 -12.77
N GLY A 283 31.75 -5.76 -12.95
CA GLY A 283 32.25 -7.06 -12.50
C GLY A 283 32.40 -7.17 -10.98
N ILE A 284 31.61 -6.42 -10.21
CA ILE A 284 31.68 -6.43 -8.74
C ILE A 284 31.08 -7.74 -8.21
N SER A 285 31.78 -8.44 -7.33
CA SER A 285 31.25 -9.66 -6.73
C SER A 285 30.06 -9.37 -5.80
N GLN A 286 29.20 -10.37 -5.58
CA GLN A 286 28.04 -10.20 -4.69
C GLN A 286 28.46 -9.92 -3.23
N GLU A 287 29.60 -10.46 -2.80
CA GLU A 287 30.18 -10.20 -1.48
C GLU A 287 30.71 -8.76 -1.36
N GLN A 288 31.45 -8.26 -2.36
CA GLN A 288 31.93 -6.88 -2.38
C GLN A 288 30.79 -5.88 -2.40
N MET A 289 29.75 -6.14 -3.20
CA MET A 289 28.56 -5.29 -3.22
C MET A 289 27.87 -5.28 -1.85
N ASN A 290 27.78 -6.44 -1.18
CA ASN A 290 27.22 -6.52 0.17
C ASN A 290 28.07 -5.77 1.20
N GLU A 291 29.40 -5.80 1.10
CA GLU A 291 30.30 -5.02 1.97
C GLU A 291 30.15 -3.51 1.75
N PHE A 292 30.11 -3.06 0.48
CA PHE A 292 29.88 -1.66 0.16
C PHE A 292 28.52 -1.18 0.67
N ARG A 293 27.47 -1.99 0.55
CA ARG A 293 26.15 -1.69 1.11
C ARG A 293 26.14 -1.64 2.62
N ALA A 294 26.76 -2.64 3.28
CA ALA A 294 26.81 -2.71 4.73
C ALA A 294 27.53 -1.50 5.32
N SER A 295 28.64 -1.10 4.69
CA SER A 295 29.38 0.11 5.07
C SER A 295 28.54 1.36 4.82
N PHE A 296 27.93 1.53 3.65
CA PHE A 296 27.11 2.70 3.35
C PHE A 296 25.95 2.85 4.34
N ASN A 297 25.19 1.79 4.58
CA ASN A 297 24.05 1.81 5.51
C ASN A 297 24.46 1.98 6.98
N HIS A 298 25.68 1.57 7.37
CA HIS A 298 26.17 1.82 8.73
C HIS A 298 26.34 3.31 9.02
N PHE A 299 26.69 4.09 8.00
CA PHE A 299 26.92 5.53 8.11
C PHE A 299 25.70 6.38 7.72
N ASP A 300 24.79 5.86 6.90
CA ASP A 300 23.48 6.47 6.58
C ASP A 300 22.51 6.34 7.77
N ARG A 301 22.73 7.13 8.83
CA ARG A 301 21.95 7.05 10.07
C ARG A 301 20.52 7.55 9.91
N ASP A 302 20.31 8.49 9.00
CA ASP A 302 19.00 9.07 8.73
C ASP A 302 18.20 8.28 7.69
N HIS A 303 18.83 7.25 7.08
CA HIS A 303 18.24 6.37 6.07
C HIS A 303 17.68 7.17 4.89
N SER A 304 18.36 8.27 4.56
CA SER A 304 17.99 9.12 3.45
C SER A 304 18.31 8.49 2.09
N GLY A 305 19.12 7.42 2.08
CA GLY A 305 19.67 6.82 0.87
C GLY A 305 20.83 7.63 0.29
N THR A 306 21.34 8.60 1.05
CA THR A 306 22.42 9.50 0.67
C THR A 306 23.33 9.75 1.86
N LEU A 307 24.65 9.80 1.64
CA LEU A 307 25.60 10.16 2.69
C LEU A 307 25.91 11.65 2.63
N GLY A 308 25.78 12.34 3.76
CA GLY A 308 26.33 13.68 3.92
C GLY A 308 27.88 13.67 3.88
N PRO A 309 28.53 14.83 3.79
CA PRO A 309 30.00 14.92 3.70
C PRO A 309 30.71 14.29 4.89
N GLU A 310 30.20 14.52 6.10
CA GLU A 310 30.76 13.97 7.34
C GLU A 310 30.60 12.45 7.43
N GLU A 311 29.43 11.94 7.01
CA GLU A 311 29.13 10.51 7.01
C GLU A 311 29.94 9.76 5.94
N PHE A 312 30.08 10.37 4.76
CA PHE A 312 30.91 9.84 3.69
C PHE A 312 32.40 9.84 4.09
N LYS A 313 32.90 10.90 4.74
CA LYS A 313 34.26 10.95 5.28
C LYS A 313 34.50 9.83 6.30
N ALA A 314 33.56 9.63 7.23
CA ALA A 314 33.63 8.56 8.22
C ALA A 314 33.60 7.16 7.57
N CYS A 315 32.78 6.98 6.53
CA CYS A 315 32.71 5.76 5.75
C CYS A 315 34.05 5.43 5.08
N LEU A 316 34.67 6.40 4.40
CA LEU A 316 35.98 6.23 3.77
C LEU A 316 37.07 5.84 4.78
N ILE A 317 37.11 6.51 5.93
CA ILE A 317 38.06 6.18 7.01
C ILE A 317 37.84 4.73 7.51
N SER A 318 36.58 4.31 7.67
CA SER A 318 36.25 2.95 8.10
C SER A 318 36.58 1.88 7.06
N LEU A 319 36.61 2.23 5.77
CA LEU A 319 37.01 1.37 4.67
C LEU A 319 38.54 1.33 4.49
N GLY A 320 39.30 2.12 5.27
CA GLY A 320 40.75 2.13 5.27
C GLY A 320 41.41 3.26 4.47
N TYR A 321 40.63 4.25 3.98
CA TYR A 321 41.21 5.45 3.38
C TYR A 321 41.79 6.37 4.46
N ASP A 322 43.06 6.72 4.33
CA ASP A 322 43.76 7.55 5.31
C ASP A 322 43.47 9.05 5.08
N ILE A 323 42.27 9.47 5.47
CA ILE A 323 41.84 10.86 5.44
C ILE A 323 42.16 11.49 6.79
N GLY A 324 43.37 12.04 6.92
CA GLY A 324 43.79 12.77 8.10
C GLY A 324 42.90 13.99 8.42
N ASN A 325 42.88 14.40 9.68
CA ASN A 325 42.27 15.68 10.12
C ASN A 325 43.22 16.87 9.93
N ASP A 326 44.22 16.72 9.06
CA ASP A 326 45.18 17.73 8.69
C ASP A 326 44.73 18.44 7.39
N PRO A 327 45.31 19.63 7.07
CA PRO A 327 44.93 20.38 5.88
C PRO A 327 45.13 19.60 4.57
N GLN A 328 45.98 18.57 4.59
CA GLN A 328 46.25 17.71 3.44
C GLN A 328 45.16 16.64 3.26
N GLY A 329 44.68 16.01 4.35
CA GLY A 329 43.52 15.12 4.32
C GLY A 329 42.21 15.83 3.95
N GLU A 330 42.02 17.09 4.37
CA GLU A 330 40.87 17.89 3.92
C GLU A 330 40.92 18.21 2.42
N ALA A 331 42.12 18.47 1.87
CA ALA A 331 42.29 18.70 0.44
C ALA A 331 42.05 17.42 -0.39
N GLU A 332 42.48 16.26 0.12
CA GLU A 332 42.19 14.94 -0.44
C GLU A 332 40.68 14.68 -0.50
N PHE A 333 40.00 14.86 0.64
CA PHE A 333 38.56 14.66 0.73
C PHE A 333 37.78 15.62 -0.17
N ALA A 334 38.18 16.89 -0.24
CA ALA A 334 37.55 17.86 -1.14
C ALA A 334 37.68 17.46 -2.63
N ARG A 335 38.80 16.83 -3.01
CA ARG A 335 38.98 16.29 -4.35
C ARG A 335 38.07 15.10 -4.59
N ILE A 336 38.03 14.14 -3.67
CA ILE A 336 37.15 12.97 -3.76
C ILE A 336 35.69 13.43 -3.87
N MET A 337 35.27 14.38 -3.04
CA MET A 337 33.93 14.95 -3.07
C MET A 337 33.59 15.60 -4.42
N SER A 338 34.56 16.24 -5.09
CA SER A 338 34.32 16.80 -6.43
C SER A 338 34.11 15.75 -7.53
N ILE A 339 34.59 14.53 -7.31
CA ILE A 339 34.42 13.39 -8.23
C ILE A 339 33.07 12.71 -7.99
N VAL A 340 32.68 12.51 -6.73
CA VAL A 340 31.42 11.84 -6.38
C VAL A 340 30.19 12.76 -6.42
N ASP A 341 30.39 14.07 -6.24
CA ASP A 341 29.34 15.09 -6.31
C ASP A 341 29.74 16.26 -7.23
N PRO A 342 29.79 16.02 -8.56
CA PRO A 342 30.11 17.07 -9.53
C PRO A 342 29.07 18.20 -9.56
N ASN A 343 27.85 17.92 -9.10
CA ASN A 343 26.74 18.88 -9.06
C ASN A 343 26.72 19.75 -7.79
N ARG A 344 27.60 19.47 -6.82
CA ARG A 344 27.66 20.14 -5.50
C ARG A 344 26.32 20.15 -4.78
N LEU A 345 25.59 19.04 -4.84
CA LEU A 345 24.36 18.84 -4.09
C LEU A 345 24.64 18.67 -2.59
N GLY A 346 25.89 18.40 -2.22
CA GLY A 346 26.33 18.19 -0.84
C GLY A 346 25.93 16.82 -0.29
N VAL A 347 25.54 15.89 -1.17
CA VAL A 347 25.08 14.54 -0.82
C VAL A 347 25.68 13.53 -1.78
N VAL A 348 26.14 12.40 -1.25
CA VAL A 348 26.74 11.31 -2.02
C VAL A 348 25.72 10.17 -2.11
N THR A 349 25.23 9.91 -3.32
CA THR A 349 24.32 8.78 -3.56
C THR A 349 25.08 7.46 -3.53
N PHE A 350 24.40 6.36 -3.23
CA PHE A 350 24.99 5.02 -3.25
C PHE A 350 25.64 4.68 -4.62
N GLN A 351 25.04 5.17 -5.71
CA GLN A 351 25.59 5.00 -7.06
C GLN A 351 26.95 5.69 -7.22
N ALA A 352 27.05 6.96 -6.81
CA ALA A 352 28.31 7.70 -6.86
C ALA A 352 29.39 7.08 -5.96
N PHE A 353 28.97 6.54 -4.82
CA PHE A 353 29.84 5.80 -3.91
C PHE A 353 30.43 4.54 -4.56
N ILE A 354 29.58 3.69 -5.13
CA ILE A 354 30.03 2.50 -5.88
C ILE A 354 30.92 2.91 -7.05
N ASP A 355 30.58 3.99 -7.74
CA ASP A 355 31.35 4.48 -8.88
C ASP A 355 32.78 4.89 -8.52
N PHE A 356 32.95 5.50 -7.36
CA PHE A 356 34.25 5.82 -6.80
C PHE A 356 35.01 4.59 -6.33
N MET A 357 34.39 3.76 -5.48
CA MET A 357 35.03 2.57 -4.90
C MET A 357 35.49 1.59 -5.98
N SER A 358 34.68 1.40 -7.02
CA SER A 358 35.02 0.51 -8.15
C SER A 358 36.12 1.05 -9.07
N ARG A 359 36.29 2.37 -9.18
CA ARG A 359 37.43 2.96 -9.91
C ARG A 359 38.71 2.76 -9.14
N GLU A 360 38.69 3.05 -7.85
CA GLU A 360 39.87 2.94 -7.00
C GLU A 360 40.33 1.49 -6.81
N THR A 361 39.41 0.52 -6.68
CA THR A 361 39.79 -0.90 -6.61
C THR A 361 40.28 -1.45 -7.95
N ALA A 362 39.80 -0.91 -9.08
CA ALA A 362 40.36 -1.23 -10.39
C ALA A 362 41.78 -0.64 -10.57
N ASP A 363 42.05 0.52 -9.98
CA ASP A 363 43.38 1.16 -10.02
C ASP A 363 44.38 0.54 -9.03
N THR A 364 43.95 -0.22 -8.01
CA THR A 364 44.90 -0.91 -7.11
C THR A 364 45.71 -2.03 -7.77
N ASP A 365 45.33 -2.54 -8.94
CA ASP A 365 46.16 -3.41 -9.79
C ASP A 365 47.20 -2.59 -10.61
N THR A 366 47.91 -1.66 -9.96
CA THR A 366 48.91 -0.82 -10.63
C THR A 366 50.11 -1.63 -11.13
N ALA A 367 50.73 -1.15 -12.21
CA ALA A 367 52.00 -1.64 -12.74
C ALA A 367 53.07 -1.80 -11.65
N ASP A 368 53.03 -0.97 -10.60
CA ASP A 368 53.96 -0.97 -9.48
C ASP A 368 53.81 -2.19 -8.56
N GLN A 369 52.58 -2.67 -8.32
CA GLN A 369 52.37 -3.91 -7.55
C GLN A 369 52.82 -5.14 -8.34
N VAL A 370 52.51 -5.20 -9.63
CA VAL A 370 52.97 -6.27 -10.53
C VAL A 370 54.49 -6.25 -10.67
N MET A 371 55.10 -5.06 -10.79
CA MET A 371 56.54 -4.88 -10.79
C MET A 371 57.18 -5.32 -9.47
N ALA A 372 56.55 -5.03 -8.33
CA ALA A 372 57.01 -5.49 -7.02
C ALA A 372 56.93 -7.03 -6.91
N SER A 373 55.86 -7.66 -7.40
CA SER A 373 55.75 -9.12 -7.45
C SER A 373 56.83 -9.75 -8.33
N PHE A 374 57.09 -9.20 -9.52
CA PHE A 374 58.18 -9.67 -10.37
C PHE A 374 59.56 -9.43 -9.78
N LYS A 375 59.76 -8.34 -9.02
CA LYS A 375 61.01 -8.08 -8.30
C LYS A 375 61.28 -9.11 -7.20
N ILE A 376 60.23 -9.57 -6.51
CA ILE A 376 60.34 -10.66 -5.52
C ILE A 376 60.69 -11.97 -6.22
N LEU A 377 60.01 -12.30 -7.33
CA LEU A 377 60.28 -13.48 -8.15
C LEU A 377 61.71 -13.50 -8.72
N ALA A 378 62.23 -12.33 -9.09
CA ALA A 378 63.60 -12.16 -9.59
C ALA A 378 64.67 -12.12 -8.49
N GLY A 379 64.29 -12.14 -7.20
CA GLY A 379 65.21 -12.05 -6.08
C GLY A 379 65.96 -10.71 -6.03
N ASP A 380 65.23 -9.60 -6.13
CA ASP A 380 65.74 -8.21 -6.14
C ASP A 380 66.64 -7.84 -7.34
N LYS A 381 66.73 -8.70 -8.35
CA LYS A 381 67.40 -8.39 -9.62
C LYS A 381 66.47 -7.59 -10.53
N ASN A 382 67.03 -6.67 -11.32
CA ASN A 382 66.27 -5.89 -12.32
C ASN A 382 65.95 -6.67 -13.60
N TYR A 383 66.18 -7.99 -13.61
CA TYR A 383 65.90 -8.89 -14.71
C TYR A 383 65.40 -10.23 -14.15
N ILE A 384 64.60 -10.95 -14.93
CA ILE A 384 64.14 -12.30 -14.60
C ILE A 384 64.55 -13.27 -15.70
N THR A 385 64.94 -14.49 -15.35
CA THR A 385 65.33 -15.50 -16.35
C THR A 385 64.16 -16.37 -16.78
N VAL A 386 64.26 -16.94 -17.99
CA VAL A 386 63.27 -17.89 -18.53
C VAL A 386 63.04 -19.08 -17.61
N ASP A 387 64.10 -19.59 -16.99
CA ASP A 387 64.02 -20.72 -16.05
C ASP A 387 63.35 -20.33 -14.71
N GLU A 388 63.57 -19.10 -14.22
CA GLU A 388 62.88 -18.58 -13.02
C GLU A 388 61.37 -18.41 -13.29
N LEU A 389 60.98 -17.85 -14.44
CA LEU A 389 59.57 -17.74 -14.83
C LEU A 389 58.88 -19.10 -14.94
N ARG A 390 59.52 -20.09 -15.61
CA ARG A 390 58.96 -21.45 -15.75
C ARG A 390 58.91 -22.25 -14.45
N ARG A 391 59.73 -21.88 -13.46
CA ARG A 391 59.75 -22.55 -12.15
C ARG A 391 58.68 -22.01 -11.21
N GLU A 392 58.45 -20.71 -11.23
CA GLU A 392 57.58 -20.03 -10.27
C GLU A 392 56.15 -19.78 -10.79
N LEU A 393 55.94 -19.73 -12.12
CA LEU A 393 54.63 -19.52 -12.72
C LEU A 393 54.09 -20.79 -13.41
N PRO A 394 52.76 -20.92 -13.51
CA PRO A 394 52.12 -21.93 -14.34
C PRO A 394 52.61 -21.90 -15.81
N PRO A 395 52.65 -23.05 -16.51
CA PRO A 395 53.32 -23.16 -17.82
C PRO A 395 52.76 -22.20 -18.90
N ASP A 396 51.45 -21.96 -18.86
CA ASP A 396 50.72 -21.05 -19.73
C ASP A 396 51.06 -19.58 -19.48
N GLN A 397 51.19 -19.17 -18.21
CA GLN A 397 51.59 -17.81 -17.85
C GLN A 397 53.08 -17.56 -18.08
N ALA A 398 53.93 -18.55 -17.81
CA ALA A 398 55.37 -18.46 -18.06
C ALA A 398 55.65 -18.25 -19.56
N GLU A 399 55.07 -19.06 -20.44
CA GLU A 399 55.21 -18.92 -21.90
C GLU A 399 54.68 -17.57 -22.40
N TYR A 400 53.56 -17.09 -21.84
CA TYR A 400 53.00 -15.78 -22.18
C TYR A 400 53.96 -14.62 -21.82
N CYS A 401 54.54 -14.64 -20.61
CA CYS A 401 55.53 -13.66 -20.19
C CYS A 401 56.79 -13.70 -21.06
N ILE A 402 57.32 -14.90 -21.37
CA ILE A 402 58.51 -15.07 -22.21
C ILE A 402 58.28 -14.53 -23.63
N ALA A 403 57.09 -14.71 -24.19
CA ALA A 403 56.75 -14.24 -25.53
C ALA A 403 56.61 -12.71 -25.64
N ARG A 404 56.25 -12.04 -24.54
CA ARG A 404 55.97 -10.58 -24.53
C ARG A 404 57.06 -9.73 -23.86
N MET A 405 57.91 -10.30 -23.02
CA MET A 405 58.99 -9.57 -22.37
C MET A 405 60.14 -9.33 -23.34
N ALA A 406 60.67 -8.10 -23.35
CA ALA A 406 61.87 -7.78 -24.10
C ALA A 406 63.12 -8.37 -23.40
N PRO A 407 64.16 -8.73 -24.15
CA PRO A 407 65.44 -9.13 -23.55
C PRO A 407 66.09 -7.95 -22.82
N TYR A 408 66.59 -8.17 -21.61
CA TYR A 408 67.20 -7.13 -20.80
C TYR A 408 68.57 -6.72 -21.36
N THR A 409 68.77 -5.42 -21.61
CA THR A 409 70.00 -4.86 -22.22
C THR A 409 70.91 -4.13 -21.23
N GLY A 410 70.72 -4.31 -19.92
CA GLY A 410 71.52 -3.65 -18.89
C GLY A 410 72.94 -4.20 -18.76
N PRO A 411 73.81 -3.52 -17.99
CA PRO A 411 75.22 -3.90 -17.81
C PRO A 411 75.42 -5.28 -17.14
N ASP A 412 74.40 -5.79 -16.45
CA ASP A 412 74.41 -7.10 -15.77
C ASP A 412 73.66 -8.20 -16.55
N ALA A 413 73.43 -8.01 -17.84
CA ALA A 413 72.63 -8.93 -18.66
C ALA A 413 73.29 -10.32 -18.75
N VAL A 414 72.55 -11.34 -18.32
CA VAL A 414 72.89 -12.76 -18.48
C VAL A 414 72.15 -13.38 -19.67
N PRO A 415 72.65 -14.46 -20.29
CA PRO A 415 71.94 -15.15 -21.37
C PRO A 415 70.54 -15.60 -20.91
N GLY A 416 69.50 -15.13 -21.59
CA GLY A 416 68.10 -15.44 -21.25
C GLY A 416 67.47 -14.50 -20.20
N ALA A 417 68.09 -13.36 -19.90
CA ALA A 417 67.52 -12.30 -19.07
C ALA A 417 66.39 -11.54 -19.80
N LEU A 418 65.24 -11.42 -19.14
CA LEU A 418 64.05 -10.72 -19.60
C LEU A 418 63.79 -9.50 -18.71
N ASP A 419 63.33 -8.43 -19.33
CA ASP A 419 63.03 -7.16 -18.68
C ASP A 419 61.54 -7.10 -18.29
N TYR A 420 61.26 -7.44 -17.04
CA TYR A 420 59.90 -7.37 -16.48
C TYR A 420 59.45 -5.93 -16.18
N MET A 421 60.37 -4.96 -16.09
CA MET A 421 60.01 -3.54 -15.90
C MET A 421 59.38 -3.00 -17.18
N SER A 422 60.03 -3.23 -18.32
CA SER A 422 59.49 -2.85 -19.63
C SER A 422 58.14 -3.52 -19.90
N PHE A 423 57.97 -4.77 -19.49
CA PHE A 423 56.72 -5.52 -19.63
C PHE A 423 55.61 -5.00 -18.71
N SER A 424 55.91 -4.72 -17.45
CA SER A 424 54.92 -4.17 -16.51
C SER A 424 54.46 -2.78 -16.94
N THR A 425 55.40 -1.94 -17.41
CA THR A 425 55.06 -0.64 -18.00
C THR A 425 54.33 -0.77 -19.33
N ALA A 426 54.61 -1.77 -20.17
CA ALA A 426 53.89 -1.97 -21.44
C ALA A 426 52.49 -2.60 -21.25
N LEU A 427 52.30 -3.42 -20.22
CA LEU A 427 51.02 -4.07 -19.94
C LEU A 427 49.99 -3.09 -19.40
N TYR A 428 50.44 -2.07 -18.67
CA TYR A 428 49.59 -1.08 -17.99
C TYR A 428 49.76 0.37 -18.52
N GLY A 429 50.83 0.67 -19.26
CA GLY A 429 51.20 2.02 -19.71
C GLY A 429 50.72 2.42 -21.10
N GLU A 430 49.81 1.65 -21.72
CA GLU A 430 48.98 2.12 -22.85
C GLU A 430 47.54 2.35 -22.38
N SER A 431 47.35 3.23 -21.40
CA SER A 431 46.02 3.76 -21.03
C SER A 431 46.12 5.24 -20.64
N ASP A 432 46.82 6.04 -21.44
CA ASP A 432 46.69 7.51 -21.44
C ASP A 432 46.85 8.02 -22.88
N LEU A 433 45.80 7.79 -23.69
CA LEU A 433 45.57 8.51 -24.95
C LEU A 433 44.09 8.52 -25.34
#